data_AF-A0A9C8K894-F1
#
_entry.id   AF-A0A9C8K894-F1
#
_cell.length_a   1.000
_cell.length_b   1.000
_cell.length_c   1.000
_cell.angle_alpha   90.00
_cell.angle_beta   90.00
_cell.angle_gamma   90.00
#
_symmetry.space_group_name_H-M   'P 1'
#
loop_
_entity.id
_entity.type
_entity.pdbx_description
1 polymer ?
#
loop_
_entity_poly.entity_id
_entity_poly.type
_entity_poly.pdbx_seq_one_letter_code
_entity_poly.pdbx_strand_id
1 'polypeptide(L)'
;MLYTIIFGLILVLAVYFFSRIGRKRVKPFPKHWHPLLMDHVLFYRNFSQAKQAVFQARMMQFLSEVYIDGVQLELQELDKVLIAASAVIPVFGFEEWHYTNLSGILLYPDHFNEDLEFNGKGQRRNIGGLVGNGRFEKQMILSKKALYHGFSNTTDKSNTGIHEFLHLIDKIDDVTDGVPERLLTHQYAIPWLKLIHKEMEAINDNHSDIRKYGGTNEAEFFAVASEY
;
A
#
# COMPACT_ATOMS: atom_id res chain seq x y z
N MET A 1 -33.89 35.77 -11.70
CA MET A 1 -34.22 35.02 -12.94
C MET A 1 -32.98 34.47 -13.62
N LEU A 2 -31.98 35.28 -13.98
CA LEU A 2 -30.75 34.75 -14.60
C LEU A 2 -29.93 33.83 -13.67
N TYR A 3 -29.76 34.22 -12.41
CA TYR A 3 -29.01 33.43 -11.41
C TYR A 3 -29.65 32.09 -11.07
N THR A 4 -30.98 32.02 -11.06
CA THR A 4 -31.72 30.76 -10.81
C THR A 4 -31.58 29.78 -11.97
N ILE A 5 -31.48 30.28 -13.21
CA ILE A 5 -31.24 29.46 -14.40
C ILE A 5 -29.80 28.94 -14.41
N ILE A 6 -28.82 29.79 -14.09
CA ILE A 6 -27.40 29.40 -14.00
C ILE A 6 -27.18 28.35 -12.90
N PHE A 7 -27.77 28.54 -11.72
CA PHE A 7 -27.69 27.58 -10.63
C PHE A 7 -28.31 26.23 -11.01
N GLY A 8 -29.48 26.23 -11.64
CA GLY A 8 -30.10 25.01 -12.16
C GLY A 8 -29.23 24.29 -13.19
N LEU A 9 -28.57 25.03 -14.09
CA LEU A 9 -27.64 24.48 -15.08
C LEU A 9 -26.41 23.84 -14.42
N ILE A 10 -25.81 24.50 -13.42
CA ILE A 10 -24.67 23.97 -12.65
C ILE A 10 -25.07 22.70 -11.91
N LEU A 11 -26.27 22.66 -11.32
CA LEU A 11 -26.75 21.50 -10.57
C LEU A 11 -27.02 20.30 -11.50
N VAL A 12 -27.61 20.55 -12.67
CA VAL A 12 -27.79 19.52 -13.72
C VAL A 12 -26.44 19.03 -14.24
N LEU A 13 -25.49 19.93 -14.50
CA LEU A 13 -24.13 19.56 -14.92
C LEU A 13 -23.39 18.80 -13.83
N ALA A 14 -23.50 19.19 -12.56
CA ALA A 14 -22.92 18.49 -11.43
C ALA A 14 -23.52 17.09 -11.30
N VAL A 15 -24.84 16.94 -11.28
CA VAL A 15 -25.51 15.62 -11.24
C VAL A 15 -25.15 14.79 -12.47
N TYR A 16 -25.06 15.38 -13.65
CA TYR A 16 -24.64 14.70 -14.88
C TYR A 16 -23.19 14.22 -14.82
N PHE A 17 -22.27 15.05 -14.32
CA PHE A 17 -20.88 14.65 -14.12
C PHE A 17 -20.74 13.60 -13.01
N PHE A 18 -21.40 13.77 -11.86
CA PHE A 18 -21.40 12.81 -10.76
C PHE A 18 -22.04 11.46 -11.15
N SER A 19 -23.10 11.46 -11.96
CA SER A 19 -23.69 10.23 -12.50
C SER A 19 -22.85 9.57 -13.59
N ARG A 20 -21.98 10.33 -14.28
CA ARG A 20 -20.98 9.84 -15.22
C ARG A 20 -19.64 9.47 -14.58
N ILE A 21 -19.42 9.76 -13.29
CA ILE A 21 -18.42 9.07 -12.48
C ILE A 21 -18.96 7.64 -12.27
N GLY A 22 -18.95 6.87 -13.34
CA GLY A 22 -19.30 5.46 -13.30
C GLY A 22 -18.27 4.75 -12.43
N ARG A 23 -18.74 3.90 -11.52
CA ARG A 23 -17.86 2.96 -10.82
C ARG A 23 -16.99 2.27 -11.85
N LYS A 24 -15.66 2.42 -11.74
CA LYS A 24 -14.72 1.74 -12.64
C LYS A 24 -15.09 0.26 -12.65
N ARG A 25 -15.28 -0.30 -13.85
CA ARG A 25 -15.72 -1.70 -13.98
C ARG A 25 -14.63 -2.61 -13.45
N VAL A 26 -14.93 -3.32 -12.36
CA VAL A 26 -14.06 -4.34 -11.80
C VAL A 26 -14.01 -5.52 -12.77
N LYS A 27 -12.79 -5.89 -13.19
CA LYS A 27 -12.59 -7.07 -14.03
C LYS A 27 -12.77 -8.33 -13.18
N PRO A 28 -13.27 -9.44 -13.74
CA PRO A 28 -13.33 -10.70 -13.01
C PRO A 28 -11.91 -11.19 -12.68
N PHE A 29 -11.78 -11.90 -11.56
CA PHE A 29 -10.51 -12.50 -11.15
C PHE A 29 -10.05 -13.56 -12.17
N PRO A 30 -8.84 -13.46 -12.75
CA PRO A 30 -8.32 -14.46 -13.67
C PRO A 30 -8.02 -15.78 -12.95
N LYS A 31 -8.62 -16.88 -13.39
CA LYS A 31 -8.50 -18.18 -12.70
C LYS A 31 -7.05 -18.66 -12.54
N HIS A 32 -6.19 -18.36 -13.50
CA HIS A 32 -4.77 -18.75 -13.48
C HIS A 32 -3.92 -17.93 -12.50
N TRP A 33 -4.45 -16.86 -11.90
CA TRP A 33 -3.79 -16.15 -10.80
C TRP A 33 -3.93 -16.88 -9.46
N HIS A 34 -4.90 -17.79 -9.32
CA HIS A 34 -5.08 -18.54 -8.07
C HIS A 34 -3.84 -19.36 -7.68
N PRO A 35 -3.21 -20.15 -8.60
CA PRO A 35 -1.93 -20.79 -8.32
C PRO A 35 -0.83 -19.81 -7.90
N LEU A 36 -0.70 -18.66 -8.56
CA LEU A 36 0.31 -17.64 -8.21
C LEU A 36 0.15 -17.17 -6.75
N LEU A 37 -1.09 -16.96 -6.30
CA LEU A 37 -1.37 -16.60 -4.91
C LEU A 37 -1.06 -17.75 -3.95
N MET A 38 -1.39 -18.99 -4.30
CA MET A 38 -1.09 -20.17 -3.47
C MET A 38 0.41 -20.42 -3.30
N ASP A 39 1.19 -20.16 -4.35
CA ASP A 39 2.62 -20.40 -4.39
C ASP A 39 3.41 -19.29 -3.68
N HIS A 40 3.00 -18.02 -3.84
CA HIS A 40 3.78 -16.87 -3.41
C HIS A 40 3.22 -16.12 -2.20
N VAL A 41 1.95 -16.28 -1.85
CA VAL A 41 1.30 -15.46 -0.79
C VAL A 41 0.85 -16.36 0.36
N LEU A 42 1.73 -16.56 1.35
CA LEU A 42 1.47 -17.39 2.54
C LEU A 42 0.16 -17.01 3.25
N PHE A 43 -0.09 -15.71 3.41
CA PHE A 43 -1.29 -15.17 4.04
C PHE A 43 -2.58 -15.67 3.36
N TYR A 44 -2.59 -15.66 2.02
CA TYR A 44 -3.72 -16.12 1.21
C TYR A 44 -3.90 -17.64 1.27
N ARG A 45 -2.79 -18.39 1.26
CA ARG A 45 -2.80 -19.85 1.33
C ARG A 45 -3.47 -20.38 2.60
N ASN A 46 -3.35 -19.64 3.71
CA ASN A 46 -3.90 -20.04 5.01
C ASN A 46 -5.41 -19.78 5.15
N PHE A 47 -6.07 -19.21 4.14
CA PHE A 47 -7.49 -18.94 4.17
C PHE A 47 -8.38 -20.10 3.74
N SER A 48 -9.61 -20.12 4.28
CA SER A 48 -10.70 -20.91 3.72
C SER A 48 -11.06 -20.40 2.33
N GLN A 49 -11.69 -21.25 1.50
CA GLN A 49 -12.11 -20.89 0.14
C GLN A 49 -13.00 -19.63 0.11
N ALA A 50 -13.87 -19.46 1.12
CA ALA A 50 -14.71 -18.26 1.24
C ALA A 50 -13.87 -16.99 1.44
N LYS A 51 -12.90 -17.01 2.36
CA LYS A 51 -11.99 -15.88 2.59
C LYS A 51 -11.09 -15.62 1.38
N GLN A 52 -10.64 -16.67 0.70
CA GLN A 52 -9.89 -16.55 -0.54
C GLN A 52 -10.68 -15.83 -1.64
N ALA A 53 -11.97 -16.15 -1.82
CA ALA A 53 -12.83 -15.45 -2.77
C ALA A 53 -12.97 -13.95 -2.44
N VAL A 54 -13.11 -13.60 -1.15
CA VAL A 54 -13.14 -12.20 -0.70
C VAL A 54 -11.81 -11.50 -1.00
N PHE A 55 -10.68 -12.16 -0.74
CA PHE A 55 -9.35 -11.62 -1.03
C PHE A 55 -9.17 -11.33 -2.52
N GLN A 56 -9.53 -12.29 -3.38
CA GLN A 56 -9.50 -12.12 -4.85
C GLN A 56 -10.36 -10.95 -5.31
N ALA A 57 -11.59 -10.82 -4.78
CA ALA A 57 -12.48 -9.72 -5.12
C ALA A 57 -11.87 -8.35 -4.73
N ARG A 58 -11.27 -8.26 -3.55
CA ARG A 58 -10.60 -7.04 -3.08
C ARG A 58 -9.37 -6.68 -3.91
N MET A 59 -8.58 -7.66 -4.34
CA MET A 59 -7.48 -7.41 -5.28
C MET A 59 -7.99 -6.82 -6.60
N MET A 60 -9.08 -7.38 -7.15
CA MET A 60 -9.64 -6.87 -8.39
C MET A 60 -10.26 -5.48 -8.23
N GLN A 61 -10.86 -5.19 -7.07
CA GLN A 61 -11.32 -3.84 -6.74
C GLN A 61 -10.16 -2.85 -6.73
N PHE A 62 -9.09 -3.16 -6.00
CA PHE A 62 -7.86 -2.35 -5.94
C PHE A 62 -7.27 -2.10 -7.34
N LEU A 63 -7.10 -3.15 -8.13
CA LEU A 63 -6.56 -3.08 -9.49
C LEU A 63 -7.48 -2.34 -10.49
N SER A 64 -8.75 -2.14 -10.14
CA SER A 64 -9.64 -1.28 -10.93
C SER A 64 -9.40 0.19 -10.63
N GLU A 65 -8.92 0.53 -9.44
CA GLU A 65 -8.77 1.90 -8.95
C GLU A 65 -7.39 2.48 -9.27
N VAL A 66 -6.35 1.64 -9.17
CA VAL A 66 -4.93 2.01 -9.27
C VAL A 66 -4.31 1.51 -10.58
N TYR A 67 -3.56 2.36 -11.28
CA TYR A 67 -2.75 1.92 -12.44
C TYR A 67 -1.36 1.44 -12.00
N ILE A 68 -0.77 0.52 -12.75
CA ILE A 68 0.57 -0.01 -12.49
C ILE A 68 1.36 0.09 -13.78
N ASP A 69 2.49 0.79 -13.74
CA ASP A 69 3.40 0.96 -14.87
C ASP A 69 4.80 0.45 -14.52
N GLY A 70 5.45 -0.20 -15.49
CA GLY A 70 6.84 -0.63 -15.38
C GLY A 70 7.79 0.44 -15.92
N VAL A 71 8.82 0.79 -15.14
CA VAL A 71 9.88 1.71 -15.58
C VAL A 71 11.03 0.88 -16.14
N GLN A 72 11.19 0.93 -17.47
CA GLN A 72 12.19 0.13 -18.21
C GLN A 72 12.06 -1.37 -17.95
N LEU A 73 10.85 -1.84 -17.66
CA LEU A 73 10.51 -3.26 -17.54
C LEU A 73 9.11 -3.50 -18.10
N GLU A 74 8.90 -4.72 -18.61
CA GLU A 74 7.58 -5.21 -18.96
C GLU A 74 6.92 -5.86 -17.74
N LEU A 75 5.69 -5.44 -17.44
CA LEU A 75 4.95 -5.97 -16.30
C LEU A 75 4.46 -7.40 -16.56
N GLN A 76 4.81 -8.29 -15.64
CA GLN A 76 4.31 -9.65 -15.59
C GLN A 76 3.03 -9.72 -14.75
N GLU A 77 2.27 -10.80 -14.91
CA GLU A 77 1.07 -10.99 -14.09
C GLU A 77 1.39 -11.17 -12.61
N LEU A 78 2.50 -11.86 -12.31
CA LEU A 78 2.96 -12.03 -10.93
C LEU A 78 3.26 -10.68 -10.26
N ASP A 79 3.84 -9.70 -10.98
CA ASP A 79 4.05 -8.35 -10.45
C ASP A 79 2.74 -7.74 -9.92
N LYS A 80 1.68 -7.82 -10.74
CA LYS A 80 0.35 -7.29 -10.39
C LYS A 80 -0.28 -8.04 -9.23
N VAL A 81 -0.11 -9.36 -9.18
CA VAL A 81 -0.59 -10.22 -8.10
C VAL A 81 0.07 -9.84 -6.78
N LEU A 82 1.39 -9.72 -6.75
CA LEU A 82 2.14 -9.38 -5.53
C LEU A 82 1.82 -7.95 -5.07
N ILE A 83 1.75 -6.98 -5.98
CA ILE A 83 1.36 -5.60 -5.64
C ILE A 83 -0.06 -5.56 -5.04
N ALA A 84 -1.02 -6.22 -5.68
CA ALA A 84 -2.40 -6.25 -5.18
C ALA A 84 -2.53 -7.02 -3.86
N ALA A 85 -1.73 -8.08 -3.65
CA ALA A 85 -1.68 -8.78 -2.38
C ALA A 85 -1.13 -7.87 -1.26
N SER A 86 -0.04 -7.13 -1.53
CA SER A 86 0.52 -6.15 -0.58
C SER A 86 -0.50 -5.08 -0.17
N ALA A 87 -1.35 -4.65 -1.10
CA ALA A 87 -2.41 -3.69 -0.83
C ALA A 87 -3.54 -4.28 0.04
N VAL A 88 -3.90 -5.55 -0.16
CA VAL A 88 -5.07 -6.15 0.49
C VAL A 88 -4.74 -6.70 1.87
N ILE A 89 -3.54 -7.22 2.11
CA ILE A 89 -3.15 -7.88 3.37
C ILE A 89 -3.38 -6.97 4.60
N PRO A 90 -2.88 -5.73 4.66
CA PRO A 90 -2.99 -4.90 5.86
C PRO A 90 -4.43 -4.53 6.21
N VAL A 91 -5.30 -4.51 5.20
CA VAL A 91 -6.67 -4.01 5.33
C VAL A 91 -7.72 -5.11 5.21
N PHE A 92 -7.30 -6.38 5.18
CA PHE A 92 -8.22 -7.50 4.96
C PHE A 92 -9.28 -7.64 6.07
N GLY A 93 -8.98 -7.17 7.28
CA GLY A 93 -9.91 -7.16 8.41
C GLY A 93 -11.01 -6.09 8.34
N PHE A 94 -10.85 -5.05 7.53
CA PHE A 94 -11.85 -3.97 7.41
C PHE A 94 -12.86 -4.32 6.32
N GLU A 95 -14.16 -4.22 6.60
CA GLU A 95 -15.22 -4.65 5.67
C GLU A 95 -15.21 -3.82 4.36
N GLU A 96 -15.05 -2.50 4.48
CA GLU A 96 -14.99 -1.56 3.36
C GLU A 96 -13.68 -0.75 3.43
N TRP A 97 -12.84 -0.87 2.41
CA TRP A 97 -11.57 -0.15 2.34
C TRP A 97 -11.23 0.29 0.91
N HIS A 98 -10.75 1.53 0.78
CA HIS A 98 -10.24 2.12 -0.46
C HIS A 98 -9.05 3.05 -0.18
N TYR A 99 -8.04 3.01 -1.04
CA TYR A 99 -6.88 3.90 -0.98
C TYR A 99 -7.17 5.20 -1.75
N THR A 100 -7.58 6.26 -1.04
CA THR A 100 -7.92 7.57 -1.64
C THR A 100 -6.71 8.45 -1.95
N ASN A 101 -5.57 8.14 -1.31
CA ASN A 101 -4.28 8.80 -1.44
C ASN A 101 -3.33 8.05 -2.41
N LEU A 102 -3.81 7.08 -3.19
CA LEU A 102 -3.03 6.37 -4.20
C LEU A 102 -3.78 6.34 -5.54
N SER A 103 -3.08 6.71 -6.61
CA SER A 103 -3.59 6.68 -7.98
C SER A 103 -2.80 5.72 -8.85
N GLY A 104 -1.48 5.57 -8.62
CA GLY A 104 -0.65 4.70 -9.44
C GLY A 104 0.60 4.18 -8.75
N ILE A 105 1.16 3.11 -9.31
CA ILE A 105 2.37 2.45 -8.83
C ILE A 105 3.37 2.35 -9.99
N LEU A 106 4.59 2.81 -9.74
CA LEU A 106 5.73 2.67 -10.65
C LEU A 106 6.61 1.52 -10.17
N LEU A 107 6.73 0.48 -10.98
CA LEU A 107 7.58 -0.68 -10.69
C LEU A 107 8.93 -0.52 -11.40
N TYR A 108 10.00 -0.49 -10.62
CA TYR A 108 11.38 -0.43 -11.07
C TYR A 108 12.02 -1.82 -11.01
N PRO A 109 13.03 -2.13 -11.84
CA PRO A 109 13.58 -3.48 -11.90
C PRO A 109 14.42 -3.84 -10.65
N ASP A 110 15.10 -2.87 -10.04
CA ASP A 110 15.92 -3.06 -8.84
C ASP A 110 15.75 -1.85 -7.88
N HIS A 111 16.45 -1.91 -6.75
CA HIS A 111 16.54 -0.84 -5.77
C HIS A 111 17.06 0.44 -6.41
N PHE A 112 16.62 1.56 -5.87
CA PHE A 112 16.95 2.90 -6.35
C PHE A 112 17.53 3.75 -5.21
N ASN A 113 17.97 4.96 -5.54
CA ASN A 113 18.40 5.99 -4.58
C ASN A 113 17.34 7.10 -4.46
N GLU A 114 17.61 8.12 -3.64
CA GLU A 114 16.70 9.26 -3.42
C GLU A 114 16.36 10.03 -4.71
N ASP A 115 17.26 10.01 -5.70
CA ASP A 115 17.08 10.61 -7.02
C ASP A 115 16.30 9.70 -8.01
N LEU A 116 15.75 8.57 -7.53
CA LEU A 116 15.06 7.55 -8.31
C LEU A 116 15.94 6.90 -9.41
N GLU A 117 17.26 6.99 -9.28
CA GLU A 117 18.20 6.34 -10.18
C GLU A 117 18.36 4.86 -9.83
N PHE A 118 18.22 4.01 -10.84
CA PHE A 118 18.38 2.56 -10.71
C PHE A 118 19.43 1.98 -11.67
N ASN A 119 19.86 2.73 -12.70
CA ASN A 119 20.73 2.27 -13.79
C ASN A 119 22.11 2.98 -13.85
N GLY A 120 22.65 3.45 -12.71
CA GLY A 120 23.89 4.25 -12.68
C GLY A 120 24.91 3.85 -11.60
N LYS A 121 26.13 4.42 -11.70
CA LYS A 121 27.22 4.38 -10.69
C LYS A 121 26.97 5.35 -9.51
N GLY A 122 25.71 5.78 -9.29
CA GLY A 122 25.32 6.69 -8.23
C GLY A 122 25.45 6.08 -6.83
N GLN A 123 25.13 6.86 -5.80
CA GLN A 123 25.18 6.47 -4.39
C GLN A 123 24.45 5.13 -4.10
N ARG A 124 24.70 4.57 -2.92
CA ARG A 124 24.28 3.22 -2.50
C ARG A 124 22.76 3.01 -2.71
N ARG A 125 22.38 2.26 -3.75
CA ARG A 125 20.99 1.86 -4.05
C ARG A 125 20.49 0.88 -2.98
N ASN A 126 19.73 1.38 -2.02
CA ASN A 126 19.19 0.61 -0.91
C ASN A 126 17.68 0.83 -0.69
N ILE A 127 17.03 1.68 -1.49
CA ILE A 127 15.60 1.95 -1.36
C ILE A 127 14.81 0.88 -2.12
N GLY A 128 13.98 0.14 -1.40
CA GLY A 128 13.12 -0.91 -1.95
C GLY A 128 11.72 -0.40 -2.34
N GLY A 129 11.27 0.69 -1.74
CA GLY A 129 9.96 1.30 -1.94
C GLY A 129 9.94 2.72 -1.41
N LEU A 130 9.00 3.53 -1.92
CA LEU A 130 8.62 4.80 -1.30
C LEU A 130 7.20 5.20 -1.69
N VAL A 131 6.53 5.91 -0.77
CA VAL A 131 5.34 6.69 -1.05
C VAL A 131 5.74 8.07 -1.55
N GLY A 132 5.28 8.44 -2.75
CA GLY A 132 5.61 9.70 -3.39
C GLY A 132 5.01 10.92 -2.69
N ASN A 133 5.71 12.04 -2.83
CA ASN A 133 5.29 13.36 -2.38
C ASN A 133 5.51 14.40 -3.48
N GLY A 134 4.88 15.57 -3.33
CA GLY A 134 5.08 16.72 -4.24
C GLY A 134 4.75 16.38 -5.69
N ARG A 135 5.76 16.26 -6.56
CA ARG A 135 5.56 15.89 -7.98
C ARG A 135 5.02 14.47 -8.15
N PHE A 136 5.34 13.56 -7.23
CA PHE A 136 4.90 12.17 -7.23
C PHE A 136 3.74 11.93 -6.27
N GLU A 137 2.98 12.96 -5.91
CA GLU A 137 1.82 12.84 -5.02
C GLU A 137 0.83 11.80 -5.56
N LYS A 138 0.28 10.96 -4.66
CA LYS A 138 -0.55 9.80 -4.99
C LYS A 138 0.11 8.73 -5.87
N GLN A 139 1.43 8.70 -5.95
CA GLN A 139 2.16 7.61 -6.59
C GLN A 139 2.99 6.85 -5.55
N MET A 140 3.13 5.55 -5.73
CA MET A 140 4.09 4.72 -5.00
C MET A 140 5.13 4.21 -5.99
N ILE A 141 6.39 4.15 -5.57
CA ILE A 141 7.48 3.59 -6.37
C ILE A 141 7.98 2.34 -5.65
N LEU A 142 8.09 1.23 -6.37
CA LEU A 142 8.51 -0.05 -5.81
C LEU A 142 9.64 -0.66 -6.62
N SER A 143 10.59 -1.30 -5.94
CA SER A 143 11.57 -2.20 -6.53
C SER A 143 10.96 -3.59 -6.70
N LYS A 144 10.93 -4.10 -7.94
CA LYS A 144 10.50 -5.47 -8.25
C LYS A 144 11.30 -6.49 -7.45
N LYS A 145 12.61 -6.28 -7.32
CA LYS A 145 13.48 -7.16 -6.52
C LYS A 145 13.07 -7.18 -5.03
N ALA A 146 12.80 -6.02 -4.45
CA ALA A 146 12.37 -5.92 -3.06
C ALA A 146 10.96 -6.51 -2.84
N LEU A 147 10.04 -6.25 -3.78
CA LEU A 147 8.69 -6.82 -3.78
C LEU A 147 8.73 -8.36 -3.78
N TYR A 148 9.49 -8.95 -4.70
CA TYR A 148 9.61 -10.41 -4.80
C TYR A 148 10.31 -11.00 -3.58
N HIS A 149 11.37 -10.33 -3.10
CA HIS A 149 12.04 -10.72 -1.86
C HIS A 149 11.02 -10.82 -0.73
N GLY A 150 10.19 -9.79 -0.52
CA GLY A 150 9.20 -9.74 0.55
C GLY A 150 8.21 -10.91 0.61
N PHE A 151 7.81 -11.47 -0.54
CA PHE A 151 6.91 -12.63 -0.58
C PHE A 151 7.61 -13.99 -0.55
N SER A 152 8.90 -14.04 -0.91
CA SER A 152 9.72 -15.25 -0.80
C SER A 152 10.45 -15.38 0.55
N ASN A 153 10.52 -14.28 1.30
CA ASN A 153 11.28 -14.16 2.51
C ASN A 153 10.61 -14.92 3.67
N THR A 154 11.38 -15.82 4.29
CA THR A 154 10.95 -16.62 5.43
C THR A 154 11.78 -16.34 6.69
N THR A 155 12.71 -15.38 6.63
CA THR A 155 13.73 -15.16 7.66
C THR A 155 13.52 -13.85 8.41
N ASP A 156 13.92 -12.71 7.82
CA ASP A 156 13.94 -11.41 8.50
C ASP A 156 12.56 -10.73 8.57
N LYS A 157 11.53 -11.43 8.08
CA LYS A 157 10.12 -11.04 8.05
C LYS A 157 9.87 -9.70 7.35
N SER A 158 10.82 -9.21 6.56
CA SER A 158 10.63 -7.99 5.78
C SER A 158 9.74 -8.23 4.55
N ASN A 159 8.80 -7.34 4.32
CA ASN A 159 8.00 -7.26 3.11
C ASN A 159 7.79 -5.80 2.70
N THR A 160 8.67 -5.30 1.83
CA THR A 160 8.65 -3.92 1.33
C THR A 160 7.30 -3.53 0.71
N GLY A 161 6.64 -4.43 -0.02
CA GLY A 161 5.35 -4.11 -0.61
C GLY A 161 4.32 -3.78 0.48
N ILE A 162 4.20 -4.64 1.49
CA ILE A 162 3.29 -4.43 2.63
C ILE A 162 3.67 -3.17 3.40
N HIS A 163 4.97 -2.96 3.65
CA HIS A 163 5.52 -1.80 4.34
C HIS A 163 5.08 -0.47 3.70
N GLU A 164 5.25 -0.31 2.39
CA GLU A 164 4.82 0.94 1.71
C GLU A 164 3.30 1.15 1.75
N PHE A 165 2.50 0.07 1.71
CA PHE A 165 1.05 0.20 1.87
C PHE A 165 0.64 0.57 3.29
N LEU A 166 1.43 0.23 4.31
CA LEU A 166 1.22 0.69 5.68
C LEU A 166 1.52 2.17 5.83
N HIS A 167 2.56 2.69 5.16
CA HIS A 167 2.78 4.13 5.07
C HIS A 167 1.63 4.87 4.38
N LEU A 168 1.00 4.27 3.36
CA LEU A 168 -0.22 4.86 2.78
C LEU A 168 -1.40 4.85 3.75
N ILE A 169 -1.52 3.86 4.64
CA ILE A 169 -2.57 3.81 5.66
C ILE A 169 -2.34 4.88 6.72
N ASP A 170 -1.08 5.07 7.11
CA ASP A 170 -0.64 6.13 8.01
C ASP A 170 -0.95 7.52 7.40
N LYS A 171 -0.56 7.73 6.13
CA LYS A 171 -0.78 8.97 5.36
C LYS A 171 -2.22 9.24 4.91
N ILE A 172 -3.25 8.73 5.59
CA ILE A 172 -4.65 8.97 5.18
C ILE A 172 -5.12 10.39 5.55
N ASP A 173 -4.62 10.94 6.65
CA ASP A 173 -4.90 12.29 7.13
C ASP A 173 -3.86 13.32 6.62
N ASP A 174 -3.11 12.95 5.58
CA ASP A 174 -1.97 13.68 5.01
C ASP A 174 -0.75 13.82 5.95
N VAL A 175 -0.72 13.10 7.08
CA VAL A 175 0.41 13.06 8.03
C VAL A 175 1.02 11.64 8.08
N THR A 176 2.32 11.51 8.29
CA THR A 176 2.98 10.21 8.43
C THR A 176 3.72 10.19 9.77
N ASP A 177 3.04 9.73 10.81
CA ASP A 177 3.49 9.78 12.21
C ASP A 177 3.28 8.46 12.98
N GLY A 178 2.91 7.37 12.29
CA GLY A 178 2.65 6.06 12.88
C GLY A 178 1.30 5.95 13.60
N VAL A 179 0.40 6.92 13.43
CA VAL A 179 -0.93 6.97 14.03
C VAL A 179 -2.00 7.09 12.93
N PRO A 180 -2.39 5.98 12.29
CA PRO A 180 -3.43 6.05 11.25
C PRO A 180 -4.77 6.52 11.83
N GLU A 181 -5.30 7.63 11.29
CA GLU A 181 -6.55 8.28 11.76
C GLU A 181 -7.72 7.29 11.93
N ARG A 182 -7.83 6.32 11.01
CA ARG A 182 -8.91 5.32 11.01
C ARG A 182 -8.73 4.20 12.05
N LEU A 183 -7.51 3.96 12.53
CA LEU A 183 -7.25 2.91 13.51
C LEU A 183 -7.42 3.39 14.95
N LEU A 184 -7.33 4.70 15.18
CA LEU A 184 -7.26 5.26 16.52
C LEU A 184 -8.15 6.49 16.66
N THR A 185 -9.30 6.31 17.32
CA THR A 185 -10.06 7.46 17.84
C THR A 185 -9.19 8.22 18.84
N HIS A 186 -9.26 9.55 18.83
CA HIS A 186 -8.44 10.49 19.62
C HIS A 186 -8.12 10.04 21.07
N GLN A 187 -9.05 9.38 21.77
CA GLN A 187 -8.86 8.91 23.15
C GLN A 187 -7.79 7.80 23.31
N TYR A 188 -7.53 7.01 22.26
CA TYR A 188 -6.55 5.93 22.28
C TYR A 188 -5.19 6.33 21.69
N ALA A 189 -5.10 7.49 21.04
CA ALA A 189 -3.86 7.97 20.42
C ALA A 189 -2.72 8.15 21.45
N ILE A 190 -3.00 8.73 22.62
CA ILE A 190 -1.97 8.96 23.65
C ILE A 190 -1.43 7.64 24.24
N PRO A 191 -2.27 6.69 24.71
CA PRO A 191 -1.78 5.38 25.15
C PRO A 191 -1.03 4.61 24.05
N TRP A 192 -1.48 4.73 22.80
CA TRP A 192 -0.84 4.10 21.65
C TRP A 192 0.58 4.65 21.41
N LEU A 193 0.73 5.97 21.34
CA LEU A 193 2.04 6.61 21.17
C LEU A 193 3.02 6.23 22.29
N LYS A 194 2.52 6.16 23.54
CA LYS A 194 3.34 5.69 24.67
C LYS A 194 3.80 4.23 24.49
N LEU A 195 2.94 3.37 23.95
CA LEU A 195 3.31 2.00 23.64
C LEU A 195 4.34 1.95 22.52
N ILE A 196 4.13 2.68 21.42
CA ILE A 196 5.09 2.80 20.32
C ILE A 196 6.47 3.21 20.85
N HIS A 197 6.55 4.31 21.62
CA HIS A 197 7.82 4.80 22.16
C HIS A 197 8.50 3.76 23.06
N LYS A 198 7.75 3.10 23.93
CA LYS A 198 8.27 2.04 24.81
C LYS A 198 8.85 0.87 24.00
N GLU A 199 8.14 0.42 22.97
CA GLU A 199 8.59 -0.72 22.17
C GLU A 199 9.74 -0.32 21.22
N MET A 200 9.78 0.93 20.74
CA MET A 200 10.94 1.48 20.03
C MET A 200 12.20 1.54 20.90
N GLU A 201 12.07 1.95 22.17
CA GLU A 201 13.18 1.89 23.14
C GLU A 201 13.67 0.45 23.31
N ALA A 202 12.75 -0.52 23.46
CA ALA A 202 13.12 -1.93 23.54
C ALA A 202 13.85 -2.44 22.27
N ILE A 203 13.47 -1.99 21.07
CA ILE A 203 14.19 -2.28 19.82
C ILE A 203 15.60 -1.71 19.86
N ASN A 204 15.73 -0.43 20.23
CA ASN A 204 17.01 0.29 20.25
C ASN A 204 17.99 -0.27 21.29
N ASP A 205 17.46 -0.81 22.39
CA ASP A 205 18.22 -1.49 23.44
C ASP A 205 18.54 -2.97 23.11
N ASN A 206 18.11 -3.49 21.95
CA ASN A 206 18.22 -4.91 21.54
C ASN A 206 17.46 -5.89 22.46
N HIS A 207 16.35 -5.45 23.05
CA HIS A 207 15.43 -6.27 23.85
C HIS A 207 14.16 -6.70 23.08
N SER A 208 14.12 -6.50 21.77
CA SER A 208 13.00 -6.89 20.89
C SER A 208 13.46 -7.84 19.78
N ASP A 209 12.56 -8.72 19.33
CA ASP A 209 12.75 -9.53 18.13
C ASP A 209 12.37 -8.79 16.84
N ILE A 210 11.76 -7.60 16.96
CA ILE A 210 11.50 -6.69 15.84
C ILE A 210 12.82 -6.09 15.34
N ARG A 211 12.96 -5.95 14.02
CA ARG A 211 14.17 -5.41 13.38
C ARG A 211 14.47 -3.99 13.86
N LYS A 212 15.77 -3.67 14.00
CA LYS A 212 16.27 -2.33 14.37
C LYS A 212 15.66 -1.17 13.59
N TYR A 213 15.31 -1.41 12.32
CA TYR A 213 14.71 -0.40 11.45
C TYR A 213 13.38 0.15 12.01
N GLY A 214 12.58 -0.67 12.71
CA GLY A 214 11.37 -0.21 13.38
C GLY A 214 11.62 0.74 14.56
N GLY A 215 12.87 0.89 15.03
CA GLY A 215 13.24 1.85 16.07
C GLY A 215 13.56 3.26 15.55
N THR A 216 13.46 3.49 14.23
CA THR A 216 13.89 4.74 13.57
C THR A 216 12.99 5.93 13.89
N ASN A 217 11.68 5.75 13.72
CA ASN A 217 10.62 6.71 14.05
C ASN A 217 9.28 5.93 14.15
N GLU A 218 8.22 6.61 14.57
CA GLU A 218 6.91 6.03 14.84
C GLU A 218 6.23 5.45 13.58
N ALA A 219 6.38 6.10 12.42
CA ALA A 219 5.85 5.61 11.16
C ALA A 219 6.54 4.31 10.71
N GLU A 220 7.87 4.27 10.84
CA GLU A 220 8.67 3.07 10.58
C GLU A 220 8.35 1.96 11.59
N PHE A 221 8.13 2.30 12.85
CA PHE A 221 7.67 1.33 13.85
C PHE A 221 6.34 0.70 13.43
N PHE A 222 5.35 1.52 13.07
CA PHE A 222 4.03 1.06 12.65
C PHE A 222 4.12 0.13 11.45
N ALA A 223 4.90 0.51 10.43
CA ALA A 223 5.09 -0.30 9.24
C ALA A 223 5.82 -1.62 9.55
N VAL A 224 6.96 -1.57 10.24
CA VAL A 224 7.78 -2.76 10.54
C VAL A 224 7.09 -3.73 11.48
N ALA A 225 6.41 -3.24 12.52
CA ALA A 225 5.67 -4.09 13.44
C ALA A 225 4.52 -4.83 12.73
N SER A 226 3.91 -4.22 11.71
CA SER A 226 2.82 -4.79 10.93
C SER A 226 3.27 -5.77 9.84
N GLU A 227 4.58 -5.86 9.56
CA GLU A 227 5.16 -6.89 8.67
C GLU A 227 5.26 -8.28 9.36
N TYR A 228 5.21 -8.33 10.69
CA TYR A 228 5.37 -9.54 11.53
C TYR A 228 4.08 -10.35 11.67
#